data_AF-A0A370FGV8-F1
#
_entry.id   AF-A0A370FGV8-F1
#
_cell.length_a   1.000
_cell.length_b   1.000
_cell.length_c   1.000
_cell.angle_alpha   90.00
_cell.angle_beta   90.00
_cell.angle_gamma   90.00
#
_symmetry.space_group_name_H-M   'P 1'
#
loop_
_entity.id
_entity.type
_entity.pdbx_description
1 polymer ?
#
loop_
_entity_poly.entity_id
_entity_poly.type
_entity_poly.pdbx_seq_one_letter_code
_entity_poly.pdbx_strand_id
1 'polypeptide(L)'
;MMNFLIRIVLVLIGLVFAASLAVAALLLAAVLMVRSLWARLTGKPVSPLGAAVFGSRFDPRAGFERFRAAAEARKPERTAADEMAARARGELVPAGRRGFNADVSDVSARPVGRDD
;
A
#
# COMPACT_ATOMS: atom_id res chain seq x y z
N MET A 1 -45.56 35.91 7.69
CA MET A 1 -44.97 35.74 9.04
C MET A 1 -44.70 34.28 9.38
N MET A 2 -45.67 33.37 9.24
CA MET A 2 -45.52 31.95 9.64
C MET A 2 -44.40 31.19 8.91
N ASN A 3 -44.17 31.47 7.63
CA ASN A 3 -43.08 30.85 6.86
C ASN A 3 -41.67 31.23 7.37
N PHE A 4 -41.54 32.41 7.97
CA PHE A 4 -40.27 32.87 8.53
C PHE A 4 -39.98 32.13 9.85
N LEU A 5 -40.99 31.98 10.70
CA LEU A 5 -40.90 31.18 11.92
C LEU A 5 -40.54 29.72 11.61
N ILE A 6 -41.21 29.10 10.63
CA ILE A 6 -40.92 27.71 10.23
C ILE A 6 -39.46 27.56 9.75
N ARG A 7 -38.94 28.50 8.95
CA ARG A 7 -37.54 28.49 8.53
C ARG A 7 -36.57 28.57 9.71
N ILE A 8 -36.82 29.47 10.65
CA ILE A 8 -35.98 29.61 11.85
C ILE A 8 -35.99 28.31 12.66
N VAL A 9 -37.17 27.73 12.90
CA VAL A 9 -37.29 26.48 13.66
C VAL A 9 -36.55 25.35 12.95
N LEU A 10 -36.68 25.22 11.63
CA LEU A 10 -35.96 24.20 10.86
C LEU A 10 -34.44 24.39 10.93
N VAL A 11 -33.95 25.63 10.85
CA VAL A 11 -32.53 25.94 11.01
C VAL A 11 -32.05 25.59 12.41
N LEU A 12 -32.82 25.92 13.46
CA LEU A 12 -32.47 25.57 14.83
C LEU A 12 -32.43 24.05 15.04
N ILE A 13 -33.41 23.31 14.52
CA ILE A 13 -33.42 21.84 14.58
C ILE A 13 -32.18 21.27 13.88
N GLY A 14 -31.89 21.75 12.67
CA GLY A 14 -30.70 21.33 11.93
C GLY A 14 -29.41 21.67 12.66
N LEU A 15 -29.33 22.84 13.29
CA LEU A 15 -28.18 23.27 14.06
C LEU A 15 -27.97 22.41 15.31
N VAL A 16 -29.03 22.12 16.05
CA VAL A 16 -28.98 21.22 17.22
C VAL A 16 -28.54 19.82 16.79
N PHE A 17 -29.07 19.31 15.67
CA PHE A 17 -28.66 18.03 15.13
C PHE A 17 -27.18 18.00 14.72
N ALA A 18 -26.71 19.02 14.00
CA ALA A 18 -25.31 19.14 13.61
C ALA A 18 -24.38 19.27 14.82
N ALA A 19 -24.77 20.08 15.82
CA ALA A 19 -24.02 20.22 17.07
C ALA A 19 -23.93 18.88 17.82
N SER A 20 -25.03 18.13 17.91
CA SER A 20 -25.04 16.79 18.51
C SER A 20 -24.08 15.84 17.78
N LEU A 21 -24.10 15.84 16.45
CA LEU A 21 -23.21 15.01 15.64
C LEU A 21 -21.73 15.40 15.83
N ALA A 22 -21.45 16.70 15.92
CA ALA A 22 -20.11 17.22 16.19
C ALA A 22 -19.62 16.80 17.58
N VAL A 23 -20.47 16.88 18.61
CA VAL A 23 -20.15 16.40 19.96
C VAL A 23 -19.87 14.89 19.93
N ALA A 24 -20.71 14.10 19.25
CA ALA A 24 -20.47 12.66 19.11
C ALA A 24 -19.14 12.34 18.43
N ALA A 25 -18.80 13.06 17.36
CA ALA A 25 -17.52 12.92 16.67
C ALA A 25 -16.33 13.31 17.55
N LEU A 26 -16.45 14.39 18.34
CA LEU A 26 -15.44 14.82 19.30
C LEU A 26 -15.23 13.79 20.41
N LEU A 27 -16.31 13.23 20.96
CA LEU A 27 -16.22 12.16 21.95
C LEU A 27 -15.53 10.92 21.37
N LEU A 28 -15.90 10.53 20.14
CA LEU A 28 -15.25 9.42 19.46
C LEU A 28 -13.75 9.72 19.25
N ALA A 29 -13.40 10.92 18.78
CA ALA A 29 -12.02 11.35 18.61
C ALA A 29 -11.25 11.34 19.94
N ALA A 30 -11.86 11.79 21.04
CA ALA A 30 -11.27 11.76 22.37
C ALA A 30 -11.00 10.32 22.82
N VAL A 31 -11.96 9.42 22.66
CA VAL A 31 -11.79 7.98 22.97
C VAL A 31 -10.65 7.38 22.14
N LEU A 32 -10.58 7.69 20.84
CA LEU A 32 -9.50 7.24 19.97
C LEU A 32 -8.15 7.82 20.39
N MET A 33 -8.10 9.10 20.77
CA MET A 33 -6.88 9.76 21.21
C MET A 33 -6.39 9.16 22.52
N VAL A 34 -7.26 8.98 23.52
CA VAL A 34 -6.95 8.29 24.79
C VAL A 34 -6.44 6.88 24.50
N ARG A 35 -7.12 6.13 23.63
CA ARG A 35 -6.70 4.77 23.25
C ARG A 35 -5.31 4.75 22.59
N SER A 36 -5.04 5.71 21.70
CA SER A 36 -3.75 5.86 21.03
C SER A 36 -2.63 6.28 21.99
N LEU A 37 -2.95 7.12 22.98
CA LEU A 37 -2.02 7.56 23.99
C LEU A 37 -1.70 6.42 24.96
N TRP A 38 -2.69 5.60 25.30
CA TRP A 38 -2.53 4.38 26.08
C TRP A 38 -1.61 3.38 25.38
N ALA A 39 -1.72 3.26 24.04
CA ALA A 39 -0.79 2.46 23.22
C ALA A 39 0.66 2.93 23.34
N ARG A 40 0.85 4.25 23.30
CA ARG A 40 2.17 4.88 23.44
C ARG A 40 2.73 4.70 24.85
N LEU A 41 1.89 4.81 25.87
CA LEU A 41 2.27 4.66 27.29
C LEU A 41 2.61 3.20 27.64
N THR A 42 1.93 2.21 27.06
CA THR A 42 2.18 0.78 27.36
C THR A 42 3.24 0.13 26.46
N GLY A 43 3.81 0.85 25.49
CA GLY A 43 4.87 0.36 24.61
C GLY A 43 4.48 -0.81 23.70
N LYS A 44 3.23 -1.26 23.76
CA LYS A 44 2.67 -2.33 22.93
C LYS A 44 1.87 -1.66 21.82
N PRO A 45 2.28 -1.76 20.53
CA PRO A 45 1.55 -1.16 19.43
C PRO A 45 0.15 -1.76 19.42
N VAL A 46 -0.82 -0.93 19.75
CA VAL A 46 -2.21 -1.33 19.76
C VAL A 46 -2.60 -1.60 18.32
N SER A 47 -2.84 -2.88 18.02
CA SER A 47 -3.42 -3.30 16.75
C SER A 47 -4.64 -2.41 16.48
N PRO A 48 -4.67 -1.67 15.35
CA PRO A 48 -5.70 -0.66 15.13
C PRO A 48 -7.04 -1.36 15.14
N LEU A 49 -7.92 -0.94 16.06
CA LEU A 49 -9.28 -1.46 16.21
C LEU A 49 -10.09 -1.29 14.90
N GLY A 50 -9.62 -0.44 13.97
CA GLY A 50 -10.09 -0.36 12.59
C GLY A 50 -9.88 -1.63 11.75
N ALA A 51 -8.77 -2.37 11.93
CA ALA A 51 -8.56 -3.65 11.25
C ALA A 51 -9.41 -4.78 11.87
N ALA A 52 -9.75 -4.67 13.15
CA ALA A 52 -10.62 -5.64 13.83
C ALA A 52 -12.12 -5.42 13.52
N VAL A 53 -12.55 -4.16 13.37
CA VAL A 53 -13.97 -3.80 13.12
C VAL A 53 -14.33 -3.84 11.63
N PHE A 54 -13.41 -3.49 10.71
CA PHE A 54 -13.63 -3.63 9.25
C PHE A 54 -13.19 -4.99 8.68
N GLY A 55 -12.84 -5.94 9.55
CA GLY A 55 -12.18 -7.17 9.15
C GLY A 55 -10.78 -6.90 8.58
N SER A 56 -9.95 -7.93 8.55
CA SER A 56 -8.54 -7.94 8.10
C SER A 56 -8.30 -7.55 6.63
N ARG A 57 -9.11 -6.67 6.05
CA ARG A 57 -9.16 -6.30 4.63
C ARG A 57 -8.62 -4.90 4.34
N PHE A 58 -8.59 -4.01 5.33
CA PHE A 58 -8.02 -2.67 5.18
C PHE A 58 -6.70 -2.58 5.92
N ASP A 59 -5.66 -3.15 5.32
CA ASP A 59 -4.29 -2.74 5.62
C ASP A 59 -4.03 -1.44 4.83
N PRO A 60 -3.99 -0.26 5.49
CA PRO A 60 -3.81 1.02 4.82
C PRO A 60 -2.45 1.11 4.11
N ARG A 61 -1.44 0.33 4.53
CA ARG A 61 -0.17 0.21 3.81
C ARG A 61 -0.32 -0.62 2.54
N ALA A 62 -1.08 -1.70 2.57
CA ALA A 62 -1.31 -2.53 1.39
C ALA A 62 -2.03 -1.78 0.26
N GLY A 63 -2.92 -0.82 0.58
CA GLY A 63 -3.56 0.05 -0.41
C GLY A 63 -2.55 0.93 -1.16
N PHE A 64 -1.66 1.61 -0.44
CA PHE A 64 -0.61 2.46 -1.02
C PHE A 64 0.44 1.64 -1.79
N GLU A 65 0.83 0.47 -1.27
CA GLU A 65 1.74 -0.43 -1.96
C GLU A 65 1.15 -0.95 -3.28
N ARG A 66 -0.17 -1.21 -3.37
CA ARG A 66 -0.79 -1.58 -4.65
C ARG A 66 -0.73 -0.47 -5.69
N PHE A 67 -0.95 0.79 -5.30
CA PHE A 67 -0.82 1.91 -6.24
C PHE A 67 0.63 2.13 -6.66
N ARG A 68 1.58 2.01 -5.73
CA ARG A 68 3.00 2.10 -6.02
C ARG A 68 3.47 0.95 -6.90
N ALA A 69 3.09 -0.29 -6.60
CA ALA A 69 3.37 -1.47 -7.41
C ALA A 69 2.71 -1.40 -8.79
N ALA A 70 1.48 -0.87 -8.90
CA ALA A 70 0.84 -0.62 -10.19
C ALA A 70 1.50 0.51 -10.98
N ALA A 71 2.03 1.53 -10.32
CA ALA A 71 2.82 2.59 -10.94
C ALA A 71 4.20 2.07 -11.39
N GLU A 72 4.83 1.21 -10.60
CA GLU A 72 6.09 0.53 -10.92
C GLU A 72 5.88 -0.48 -12.07
N ALA A 73 4.77 -1.23 -12.08
CA ALA A 73 4.39 -2.15 -13.16
C ALA A 73 3.94 -1.41 -14.43
N ARG A 74 3.52 -0.14 -14.31
CA ARG A 74 3.28 0.78 -15.45
C ARG A 74 4.53 1.52 -15.88
N LYS A 75 5.68 1.38 -15.20
CA LYS A 75 6.94 1.70 -15.87
C LYS A 75 7.00 0.77 -17.08
N PRO A 76 7.09 1.31 -18.30
CA PRO A 76 7.08 0.47 -19.48
C PRO A 76 8.24 -0.50 -19.35
N GLU A 77 7.91 -1.77 -19.19
CA GLU A 77 8.80 -2.88 -19.46
C GLU A 77 9.44 -2.58 -20.81
N ARG A 78 10.75 -2.30 -20.79
CA ARG A 78 11.64 -1.99 -21.91
C ARG A 78 10.86 -1.81 -23.23
N THR A 79 10.49 -0.58 -23.54
CA THR A 79 9.62 -0.30 -24.70
C THR A 79 10.24 -0.96 -25.94
N ALA A 80 9.45 -1.36 -26.94
CA ALA A 80 10.00 -1.88 -28.21
C ALA A 80 11.10 -0.97 -28.81
N ALA A 81 11.08 0.33 -28.48
CA ALA A 81 12.13 1.31 -28.76
C ALA A 81 13.44 1.05 -27.96
N ASP A 82 13.36 0.69 -26.68
CA ASP A 82 14.51 0.30 -25.85
C ASP A 82 15.08 -1.06 -26.29
N GLU A 83 14.23 -1.99 -26.74
CA GLU A 83 14.67 -3.25 -27.35
C GLU A 83 15.35 -3.02 -28.71
N MET A 84 14.78 -2.16 -29.55
CA MET A 84 15.42 -1.72 -30.80
C MET A 84 16.75 -1.01 -30.53
N ALA A 85 16.81 -0.15 -29.51
CA ALA A 85 18.04 0.53 -29.12
C ALA A 85 19.10 -0.44 -28.57
N ALA A 86 18.70 -1.43 -27.76
CA ALA A 86 19.60 -2.48 -27.27
C ALA A 86 20.07 -3.42 -28.40
N ARG A 87 19.22 -3.68 -29.40
CA ARG A 87 19.59 -4.43 -30.61
C ARG A 87 20.56 -3.65 -31.49
N ALA A 88 20.37 -2.34 -31.62
CA ALA A 88 21.29 -1.45 -32.34
C ALA A 88 22.65 -1.31 -31.63
N ARG A 89 22.68 -1.45 -30.30
CA ARG A 89 23.91 -1.51 -29.49
C ARG A 89 24.58 -2.89 -29.47
N GLY A 90 23.98 -3.91 -30.09
CA GLY A 90 24.51 -5.27 -30.12
C GLY A 90 24.33 -6.06 -28.82
N GLU A 91 23.50 -5.59 -27.88
CA GLU A 91 23.28 -6.23 -26.57
C GLU A 91 22.23 -7.35 -26.60
N LEU A 92 21.47 -7.49 -27.68
CA LEU A 92 20.42 -8.52 -27.82
C LEU A 92 20.77 -9.55 -28.90
N VAL A 93 21.11 -10.77 -28.47
CA VAL A 93 21.31 -11.94 -29.34
C VAL A 93 19.94 -12.50 -29.77
N PRO A 94 19.71 -12.81 -31.07
CA PRO A 94 18.43 -13.32 -31.53
C PRO A 94 18.07 -14.65 -30.84
N ALA A 95 16.87 -14.70 -30.26
CA ALA A 95 16.26 -15.92 -29.76
C ALA A 95 15.86 -16.83 -30.94
N GLY A 96 16.85 -17.53 -31.50
CA GLY A 96 16.66 -18.43 -32.64
C GLY A 96 17.63 -19.60 -32.71
N ARG A 97 18.48 -19.80 -31.69
CA ARG A 97 19.45 -20.91 -31.65
C ARG A 97 19.70 -21.39 -30.22
N ARG A 98 18.66 -21.89 -29.55
CA ARG A 98 18.81 -22.74 -28.36
C ARG A 98 18.26 -24.13 -28.69
N GLY A 99 19.05 -24.88 -29.39
CA GLY A 99 18.78 -26.26 -29.78
C GLY A 99 19.99 -26.74 -30.55
N PHE A 100 20.64 -27.78 -30.04
CA PHE A 100 21.92 -28.34 -30.46
C PHE A 100 23.17 -27.67 -29.86
N ASN A 101 24.01 -28.50 -29.23
CA ASN A 101 25.26 -28.20 -28.51
C ASN A 101 25.07 -27.91 -27.01
N ALA A 102 24.49 -28.92 -26.35
CA ALA A 102 24.91 -29.33 -25.02
C ALA A 102 26.39 -29.76 -25.07
N ASP A 103 27.30 -28.78 -25.07
CA ASP A 103 28.72 -29.02 -24.89
C ASP A 103 29.06 -28.87 -23.42
N VAL A 104 28.88 -29.99 -22.72
CA VAL A 104 29.89 -30.60 -21.85
C VAL A 104 31.03 -29.66 -21.44
N SER A 105 30.94 -29.16 -20.21
CA SER A 105 32.11 -28.83 -19.40
C SER A 105 32.00 -29.64 -18.11
N ASP A 106 32.28 -30.94 -18.23
CA ASP A 106 32.53 -31.82 -17.09
C ASP A 106 33.72 -31.31 -16.27
N VAL A 107 33.63 -31.55 -14.95
CA VAL A 107 34.69 -31.43 -13.93
C VAL A 107 35.14 -29.99 -13.57
N SER A 108 34.70 -29.53 -12.39
CA SER A 108 35.51 -28.63 -11.56
C SER A 108 35.97 -29.41 -10.31
N ALA A 109 37.28 -29.53 -10.14
CA ALA A 109 37.92 -30.32 -9.10
C ALA A 109 37.56 -29.80 -7.69
N ARG A 110 37.33 -30.72 -6.74
CA ARG A 110 37.11 -30.41 -5.32
C ARG A 110 38.44 -30.01 -4.68
N PRO A 111 38.69 -28.75 -4.28
CA PRO A 111 39.90 -28.40 -3.54
C PRO A 111 39.84 -28.96 -2.12
N VAL A 112 40.99 -29.50 -1.73
CA VAL A 112 41.33 -30.29 -0.54
C VAL A 112 41.19 -29.47 0.76
N GLY A 113 40.85 -30.16 1.85
CA GLY A 113 40.61 -29.60 3.18
C GLY A 113 41.74 -28.73 3.72
N ARG A 114 41.34 -27.73 4.49
CA ARG A 114 42.21 -26.89 5.32
C ARG A 114 41.90 -27.28 6.77
N ASP A 115 42.69 -28.19 7.31
CA ASP A 115 42.78 -28.41 8.75
C ASP A 115 44.15 -27.84 9.16
N ASP A 116 44.10 -26.76 9.92
CA ASP A 116 45.24 -26.22 10.69
C ASP A 116 45.24 -26.92 12.07
#